data_AF-A0A0F9CGV0-F1
#
_entry.id   AF-A0A0F9CGV0-F1
#
_cell.length_a   1.000
_cell.length_b   1.000
_cell.length_c   1.000
_cell.angle_alpha   90.00
_cell.angle_beta   90.00
_cell.angle_gamma   90.00
#
_symmetry.space_group_name_H-M   'P 1'
#
loop_
_entity.id
_entity.type
_entity.pdbx_description
1 polymer ?
#
loop_
_entity_poly.entity_id
_entity_poly.type
_entity_poly.pdbx_seq_one_letter_code
_entity_poly.pdbx_strand_id
1 'polypeptide(L)'
;MKLDHFDSLLDEPTTAAIVMRQHLKPVEGEDGIIYPPTFADIGYNIDELAPPVPGQPRNVCLIDSVGSQANRMEPRFKDPPYNELVPQIDIHIKTKVADTTVHLFDAGHRIADAVARCTEMAGEIEAAFLATRSG
;
A
#
# COMPACT_ATOMS: atom_id res chain seq x y z
N MET A 1 -28.08 -2.58 -18.61
CA MET A 1 -27.43 -1.27 -18.82
C MET A 1 -26.53 -1.41 -20.03
N LYS A 2 -26.59 -0.50 -21.00
CA LYS A 2 -25.66 -0.54 -22.13
C LYS A 2 -24.30 0.02 -21.66
N LEU A 3 -23.21 -0.55 -22.17
CA LEU A 3 -21.84 -0.17 -21.77
C LEU A 3 -21.52 1.30 -22.09
N ASP A 4 -22.16 1.87 -23.10
CA ASP A 4 -21.92 3.20 -23.68
C ASP A 4 -22.66 4.34 -22.98
N HIS A 5 -23.42 4.05 -21.92
CA HIS A 5 -24.35 5.01 -21.34
C HIS A 5 -23.68 6.26 -20.75
N PHE A 6 -22.40 6.16 -20.36
CA PHE A 6 -21.65 7.21 -19.70
C PHE A 6 -20.45 7.74 -20.50
N ASP A 7 -20.27 7.28 -21.75
CA ASP A 7 -19.10 7.64 -22.56
C ASP A 7 -19.01 9.17 -22.77
N SER A 8 -20.16 9.86 -22.82
CA SER A 8 -20.21 11.32 -22.91
C SER A 8 -19.57 12.05 -21.72
N LEU A 9 -19.41 11.40 -20.56
CA LEU A 9 -18.70 11.99 -19.41
C LEU A 9 -17.18 11.98 -19.62
N LEU A 10 -16.67 11.10 -20.49
CA LEU A 10 -15.25 10.96 -20.80
C LEU A 10 -14.85 11.80 -22.03
N ASP A 11 -15.78 12.03 -22.95
CA ASP A 11 -15.52 12.74 -24.21
C ASP A 11 -15.64 14.27 -24.09
N GLU A 12 -16.20 14.79 -22.99
CA GLU A 12 -16.45 16.21 -22.80
C GLU A 12 -15.17 16.95 -22.34
N PRO A 13 -14.59 17.85 -23.17
CA PRO A 13 -13.29 18.49 -22.89
C PRO A 13 -13.30 19.40 -21.66
N THR A 14 -14.49 19.73 -21.15
CA THR A 14 -14.71 20.62 -20.01
C THR A 14 -14.85 19.88 -18.68
N THR A 15 -14.89 18.53 -18.70
CA THR A 15 -14.97 17.72 -17.49
C THR A 15 -13.61 17.66 -16.80
N ALA A 16 -13.47 18.39 -15.69
CA ALA A 16 -12.25 18.41 -14.91
C ALA A 16 -12.10 17.21 -13.96
N ALA A 17 -13.22 16.60 -13.52
CA ALA A 17 -13.23 15.44 -12.64
C ALA A 17 -14.59 14.71 -12.63
N ILE A 18 -14.56 13.38 -12.47
CA ILE A 18 -15.73 12.53 -12.20
C ILE A 18 -15.61 11.97 -10.78
N VAL A 19 -16.67 12.09 -9.98
CA VAL A 19 -16.73 11.54 -8.62
C VAL A 19 -17.89 10.56 -8.52
N MET A 20 -17.60 9.32 -8.16
CA MET A 20 -18.61 8.27 -7.91
C MET A 20 -18.63 7.91 -6.42
N ARG A 21 -19.83 7.75 -5.86
CA ARG A 21 -20.04 7.14 -4.54
C ARG A 21 -20.94 5.93 -4.72
N GLN A 22 -20.50 4.79 -4.20
CA GLN A 22 -21.26 3.55 -4.25
C GLN A 22 -21.32 2.92 -2.86
N HIS A 23 -22.50 2.41 -2.51
CA HIS A 23 -22.65 1.53 -1.36
C HIS A 23 -22.21 0.12 -1.79
N LEU A 24 -21.09 -0.35 -1.24
CA LEU A 24 -20.59 -1.69 -1.47
C LEU A 24 -21.30 -2.68 -0.54
N LYS A 25 -21.58 -3.88 -1.04
CA LYS A 25 -22.10 -5.00 -0.25
C LYS A 25 -20.99 -6.01 0.01
N PRO A 26 -20.79 -6.49 1.25
CA PRO A 26 -19.86 -7.57 1.53
C PRO A 26 -20.18 -8.82 0.70
N VAL A 27 -19.14 -9.58 0.34
CA VAL A 27 -19.32 -10.86 -0.38
C VAL A 27 -20.16 -11.86 0.41
N GLU A 28 -20.12 -11.77 1.74
CA GLU A 28 -20.87 -12.63 2.66
C GLU A 28 -22.35 -12.23 2.80
N GLY A 29 -22.77 -11.08 2.27
CA GLY A 29 -24.14 -10.58 2.42
C GLY A 29 -24.21 -9.22 3.10
N GLU A 30 -25.43 -8.74 3.33
CA GLU A 30 -25.69 -7.41 3.89
C GLU A 30 -25.27 -7.32 5.37
N ASP A 31 -25.34 -8.44 6.07
CA ASP A 31 -24.91 -8.59 7.47
C ASP A 31 -23.49 -9.18 7.60
N GLY A 32 -22.74 -9.24 6.50
CA GLY A 32 -21.37 -9.74 6.49
C GLY A 32 -20.46 -8.88 7.37
N ILE A 33 -19.69 -9.51 8.25
CA ILE A 33 -18.76 -8.78 9.12
C ILE A 33 -17.56 -8.36 8.27
N ILE A 34 -17.35 -7.06 8.15
CA ILE A 34 -16.14 -6.53 7.52
C ILE A 34 -15.03 -6.54 8.56
N TYR A 35 -13.94 -7.25 8.26
CA TYR A 35 -12.72 -7.25 9.07
C TYR A 35 -11.70 -6.28 8.45
N PRO A 36 -11.49 -5.09 9.02
CA PRO A 36 -10.49 -4.15 8.55
C PRO A 36 -9.07 -4.71 8.75
N PRO A 37 -8.05 -4.16 8.09
CA PRO A 37 -6.67 -4.53 8.35
C PRO A 37 -6.29 -4.22 9.79
N THR A 38 -5.68 -5.20 10.44
CA THR A 38 -4.99 -5.01 11.72
C THR A 38 -3.56 -4.57 11.47
N PHE A 39 -3.16 -3.47 12.10
CA PHE A 39 -1.77 -3.03 12.15
C PHE A 39 -1.10 -3.65 13.38
N ALA A 40 0.15 -4.12 13.22
CA ALA A 40 0.92 -4.68 14.33
C ALA A 40 0.99 -3.66 15.49
N ASP A 41 0.77 -4.15 16.72
CA ASP A 41 0.79 -3.38 17.98
C ASP A 41 -0.24 -2.24 18.12
N ILE A 42 -1.00 -1.93 17.07
CA ILE A 42 -1.97 -0.81 17.04
C ILE A 42 -3.42 -1.32 16.93
N GLY A 43 -3.64 -2.48 16.32
CA GLY A 43 -5.00 -3.00 16.06
C GLY A 43 -5.65 -2.32 14.85
N TYR A 44 -6.93 -1.99 14.94
CA TYR A 44 -7.62 -1.27 13.86
C TYR A 44 -7.31 0.23 13.91
N ASN A 45 -7.13 0.84 12.75
CA ASN A 45 -7.02 2.29 12.66
C ASN A 45 -8.44 2.89 12.67
N ILE A 46 -8.78 3.56 13.78
CA ILE A 46 -10.08 4.18 14.03
C ILE A 46 -9.84 5.66 14.36
N ASP A 47 -10.35 6.54 13.52
CA ASP A 47 -10.37 7.98 13.74
C ASP A 47 -11.70 8.39 14.39
N GLU A 48 -11.64 9.05 15.55
CA GLU A 48 -12.81 9.62 16.20
C GLU A 48 -13.15 10.98 15.56
N LEU A 49 -14.36 11.10 15.03
CA LEU A 49 -14.85 12.38 14.52
C LEU A 49 -15.33 13.25 15.69
N ALA A 50 -15.26 14.58 15.51
CA ALA A 50 -15.62 15.60 16.50
C ALA A 50 -17.05 15.41 17.08
N PRO A 51 -17.45 16.14 18.15
CA PRO A 51 -18.42 15.65 19.11
C PRO A 51 -19.75 15.24 18.48
N PRO A 52 -20.37 14.19 19.04
CA PRO A 52 -21.43 13.45 18.39
C PRO A 52 -22.67 14.28 18.08
N VAL A 53 -23.04 14.31 16.81
CA VAL A 53 -24.35 14.79 16.34
C VAL A 53 -25.27 13.58 16.18
N PRO A 54 -26.50 13.60 16.71
CA PRO A 54 -27.47 12.54 16.48
C PRO A 54 -27.64 12.24 14.98
N GLY A 55 -27.48 10.98 14.59
CA GLY A 55 -27.60 10.53 13.21
C GLY A 55 -26.34 10.65 12.35
N GLN A 56 -25.19 11.04 12.91
CA GLN A 56 -23.91 11.07 12.19
C GLN A 56 -22.94 9.98 12.68
N PRO A 57 -22.05 9.47 11.80
CA PRO A 57 -20.98 8.55 12.19
C PRO A 57 -20.09 9.18 13.26
N ARG A 58 -19.82 8.44 14.34
CA ARG A 58 -18.91 8.88 15.42
C ARG A 58 -17.45 8.58 15.14
N ASN A 59 -17.19 7.55 14.34
CA ASN A 59 -15.86 7.06 14.03
C ASN A 59 -15.76 6.70 12.55
N VAL A 60 -14.54 6.76 12.05
CA VAL A 60 -14.16 6.26 10.74
C VAL A 60 -13.14 5.16 10.96
N CYS A 61 -13.34 4.00 10.34
CA CYS A 61 -12.38 2.92 10.37
C CYS A 61 -11.77 2.73 8.99
N LEU A 62 -10.44 2.62 8.95
CA LEU A 62 -9.71 2.35 7.72
C LEU A 62 -9.93 0.88 7.30
N ILE A 63 -10.70 0.65 6.24
CA ILE A 63 -11.04 -0.69 5.73
C ILE A 63 -9.89 -1.34 4.95
N ASP A 64 -9.05 -0.55 4.28
CA ASP A 64 -7.81 -1.03 3.68
C ASP A 64 -6.90 0.16 3.38
N SER A 65 -5.61 -0.10 3.16
CA SER A 65 -4.68 0.92 2.67
C SER A 65 -3.68 0.30 1.72
N VAL A 66 -3.08 1.12 0.85
CA VAL A 66 -2.02 0.67 -0.07
C VAL A 66 -0.90 -0.04 0.71
N GLY A 67 -0.49 0.52 1.86
CA GLY A 67 0.54 -0.10 2.71
C GLY A 67 0.08 -1.45 3.29
N SER A 68 -1.19 -1.58 3.71
CA SER A 68 -1.72 -2.85 4.20
C SER A 68 -1.80 -3.91 3.10
N GLN A 69 -2.20 -3.53 1.88
CA GLN A 69 -2.21 -4.42 0.72
C GLN A 69 -0.80 -4.90 0.38
N ALA A 70 0.16 -3.98 0.33
CA ALA A 70 1.56 -4.30 0.11
C ALA A 70 2.10 -5.28 1.17
N ASN A 71 1.82 -5.04 2.46
CA ASN A 71 2.23 -5.95 3.54
C ASN A 71 1.64 -7.36 3.42
N ARG A 72 0.50 -7.55 2.75
CA ARG A 72 -0.08 -8.87 2.48
C ARG A 72 0.50 -9.52 1.22
N MET A 73 0.78 -8.73 0.19
CA MET A 73 1.23 -9.22 -1.12
C MET A 73 2.74 -9.44 -1.18
N GLU A 74 3.54 -8.49 -0.70
CA GLU A 74 5.00 -8.51 -0.85
C GLU A 74 5.66 -9.76 -0.25
N PRO A 75 5.28 -10.26 0.95
CA PRO A 75 5.88 -11.47 1.48
C PRO A 75 5.67 -12.71 0.61
N ARG A 76 4.61 -12.73 -0.23
CA ARG A 76 4.35 -13.84 -1.16
C ARG A 76 5.39 -13.95 -2.25
N PHE A 77 6.12 -12.87 -2.55
CA PHE A 77 7.25 -12.92 -3.48
C PHE A 77 8.46 -13.67 -2.92
N LYS A 78 8.42 -14.17 -1.69
CA LYS A 78 9.43 -15.12 -1.17
C LYS A 78 9.10 -16.58 -1.54
N ASP A 79 7.84 -16.85 -1.90
CA ASP A 79 7.36 -18.20 -2.17
C ASP A 79 7.38 -18.51 -3.69
N PRO A 80 7.74 -19.74 -4.11
CA PRO A 80 7.56 -20.17 -5.51
C PRO A 80 6.07 -20.25 -5.93
N PRO A 81 5.74 -19.96 -7.20
CA PRO A 81 6.64 -19.50 -8.27
C PRO A 81 6.82 -17.97 -8.30
N TYR A 82 6.23 -17.25 -7.35
CA TYR A 82 6.20 -15.79 -7.37
C TYR A 82 7.57 -15.16 -7.14
N ASN A 83 8.46 -15.86 -6.43
CA ASN A 83 9.85 -15.45 -6.24
C ASN A 83 10.64 -15.27 -7.55
N GLU A 84 10.21 -15.90 -8.65
CA GLU A 84 10.82 -15.73 -9.97
C GLU A 84 10.38 -14.43 -10.66
N LEU A 85 9.29 -13.81 -10.20
CA LEU A 85 8.72 -12.61 -10.83
C LEU A 85 9.45 -11.33 -10.44
N VAL A 86 10.20 -11.35 -9.34
CA VAL A 86 10.89 -10.17 -8.79
C VAL A 86 12.28 -10.55 -8.27
N PRO A 87 13.26 -9.63 -8.31
CA PRO A 87 14.56 -9.87 -7.71
C PRO A 87 14.47 -10.17 -6.22
N GLN A 88 15.21 -11.18 -5.77
CA GLN A 88 15.36 -11.51 -4.36
C GLN A 88 16.62 -10.80 -3.85
N ILE A 89 16.47 -9.91 -2.87
CA ILE A 89 17.53 -9.02 -2.41
C ILE A 89 17.69 -9.17 -0.91
N ASP A 90 18.85 -9.68 -0.50
CA ASP A 90 19.29 -9.69 0.88
C ASP A 90 20.23 -8.51 1.14
N ILE A 91 19.95 -7.75 2.19
CA ILE A 91 20.79 -6.63 2.59
C ILE A 91 21.57 -7.00 3.84
N HIS A 92 22.90 -7.04 3.70
CA HIS A 92 23.80 -7.26 4.80
C HIS A 92 24.09 -5.94 5.51
N ILE A 93 23.75 -5.88 6.80
CA ILE A 93 23.86 -4.69 7.64
C ILE A 93 24.94 -4.95 8.69
N LYS A 94 26.08 -4.26 8.53
CA LYS A 94 27.17 -4.29 9.49
C LYS A 94 27.31 -2.95 10.20
N THR A 95 27.04 -2.94 11.49
CA THR A 95 27.20 -1.79 12.38
C THR A 95 28.21 -2.11 13.48
N LYS A 96 28.52 -1.14 14.34
CA LYS A 96 29.39 -1.36 15.51
C LYS A 96 28.79 -2.34 16.54
N VAL A 97 27.48 -2.55 16.50
CA VAL A 97 26.72 -3.30 17.53
C VAL A 97 26.00 -4.53 16.99
N ALA A 98 25.85 -4.65 15.67
CA ALA A 98 25.13 -5.75 15.03
C ALA A 98 25.72 -6.06 13.65
N ASP A 99 25.75 -7.36 13.33
CA ASP A 99 26.11 -7.91 12.03
C ASP A 99 24.97 -8.86 11.65
N THR A 100 24.09 -8.43 10.75
CA THR A 100 22.84 -9.13 10.43
C THR A 100 22.47 -9.00 8.97
N THR A 101 21.70 -9.96 8.46
CA THR A 101 21.15 -9.93 7.11
C THR A 101 19.64 -9.83 7.19
N VAL A 102 19.06 -8.91 6.42
CA VAL A 102 17.60 -8.73 6.33
C VAL A 102 17.19 -8.81 4.87
N HIS A 103 16.18 -9.63 4.57
CA HIS A 103 15.58 -9.67 3.25
C HIS A 103 14.81 -8.38 2.99
N LEU A 104 14.86 -7.84 1.77
CA LEU A 104 14.24 -6.55 1.42
C LEU A 104 12.75 -6.49 1.78
N PHE A 105 11.98 -7.56 1.50
CA PHE A 105 10.54 -7.64 1.87
C PHE A 105 10.26 -7.70 3.37
N ASP A 106 11.28 -7.98 4.20
CA ASP A 106 11.16 -8.00 5.65
C ASP A 106 11.60 -6.66 6.28
N ALA A 107 12.27 -5.80 5.52
CA ALA A 107 12.50 -4.41 5.89
C ALA A 107 11.22 -3.60 5.62
N GLY A 108 10.56 -3.11 6.66
CA GLY A 108 9.33 -2.30 6.49
C GLY A 108 9.51 -1.15 5.48
N HIS A 109 8.44 -0.76 4.77
CA HIS A 109 8.51 0.06 3.54
C HIS A 109 9.40 1.31 3.56
N ARG A 110 9.52 2.00 4.71
CA ARG A 110 10.41 3.18 4.83
C ARG A 110 11.84 2.84 5.22
N ILE A 111 12.01 1.70 5.90
CA ILE A 111 13.31 1.19 6.32
C ILE A 111 14.02 0.56 5.12
N ALA A 112 13.30 -0.10 4.20
CA ALA A 112 13.87 -0.67 2.97
C ALA A 112 14.62 0.37 2.12
N ASP A 113 14.00 1.52 1.81
CA ASP A 113 14.64 2.59 1.02
C ASP A 113 15.81 3.23 1.78
N ALA A 114 15.64 3.49 3.09
CA ALA A 114 16.71 4.04 3.92
C ALA A 114 17.90 3.08 4.04
N VAL A 115 17.64 1.79 4.21
CA VAL A 115 18.68 0.76 4.30
C VAL A 115 19.44 0.66 2.98
N ALA A 116 18.74 0.65 1.83
CA ALA A 116 19.38 0.64 0.52
C ALA A 116 20.23 1.90 0.26
N ARG A 117 19.72 3.09 0.59
CA ARG A 117 20.43 4.38 0.42
C ARG A 117 21.58 4.59 1.40
N CYS A 118 21.58 3.88 2.53
CA CYS A 118 22.66 3.96 3.53
C CYS A 118 23.71 2.86 3.36
N THR A 119 23.71 2.14 2.24
CA THR A 119 24.76 1.17 1.89
C THR A 119 25.95 1.84 1.20
N GLU A 120 27.05 1.10 1.06
CA GLU A 120 28.20 1.52 0.27
C GLU A 120 27.85 1.75 -1.22
N MET A 121 26.73 1.18 -1.70
CA MET A 121 26.23 1.31 -3.07
C MET A 121 25.33 2.54 -3.28
N ALA A 122 25.18 3.42 -2.29
CA ALA A 122 24.28 4.57 -2.35
C ALA A 122 24.43 5.40 -3.65
N GLY A 123 25.68 5.65 -4.06
CA GLY A 123 25.96 6.41 -5.28
C GLY A 123 25.57 5.69 -6.57
N GLU A 124 25.75 4.36 -6.64
CA GLU A 124 25.33 3.54 -7.78
C GLU A 124 23.80 3.49 -7.88
N ILE A 125 23.13 3.35 -6.74
CA ILE A 125 21.67 3.37 -6.65
C ILE A 125 21.13 4.73 -7.13
N GLU A 126 21.71 5.84 -6.65
CA GLU A 126 21.32 7.18 -7.09
C GLU A 126 21.52 7.37 -8.60
N ALA A 127 22.66 6.94 -9.13
CA ALA A 127 22.93 6.99 -10.56
C ALA A 127 21.91 6.18 -11.38
N ALA A 128 21.54 4.99 -10.91
CA ALA A 128 20.52 4.16 -11.54
C ALA A 128 19.13 4.83 -11.53
N PHE A 129 18.71 5.44 -10.41
CA PHE A 129 17.46 6.19 -10.34
C PHE A 129 17.42 7.38 -11.31
N LEU A 130 18.52 8.13 -11.39
CA LEU A 130 18.65 9.26 -12.32
C LEU A 130 18.59 8.80 -13.77
N ALA A 131 19.22 7.67 -14.11
CA ALA A 131 19.15 7.09 -15.45
C ALA A 131 17.70 6.75 -15.83
N THR A 132 16.93 6.12 -14.94
CA THR A 132 15.52 5.76 -15.17
C THR A 132 14.60 6.97 -15.31
N ARG A 133 14.89 8.09 -14.64
CA ARG A 133 14.10 9.34 -14.75
C ARG A 133 14.15 10.00 -16.14
N SER A 134 15.06 9.54 -17.00
CA SER A 134 15.31 10.10 -18.33
C SER A 134 14.52 9.39 -19.44
N GLY A 135 13.78 8.32 -19.10
CA GLY A 135 12.93 7.53 -20.00
C GLY A 135 11.46 7.71 -19.66
#